data_AF-A0A6N9UDA6-F1
#
_entry.id   AF-A0A6N9UDA6-F1
#
_cell.length_a   1.000
_cell.length_b   1.000
_cell.length_c   1.000
_cell.angle_alpha   90.00
_cell.angle_beta   90.00
_cell.angle_gamma   90.00
#
_symmetry.space_group_name_H-M   'P 1'
#
loop_
_entity.id
_entity.type
_entity.pdbx_description
1 polymer ?
#
loop_
_entity_poly.entity_id
_entity_poly.type
_entity_poly.pdbx_seq_one_letter_code
_entity_poly.pdbx_strand_id
1 'polypeptide(L)'
;PDRLGILLIDGGGRDGLRPCTELPHVFTHLVASDPVRMRECAQALGGELKRRAELLGGLDFTTWHARYEEARALPGGRRPFGPGDRRGDLDSPASSTLRLRPAAPPAGPGPSPLPRIVVLADDFDALVAPALGSPGRPSAGSVVRVLEAVARDGERLGVHLVATSARPDRTEDTELARGARLRIVLDPPVVPPSPDEVAPGRGRLGHPDGRVTPFQGGRVTGRIPRTATLRPTVVPLEWERMGDPPARRPVRELGNGPTDLALLASALERAARSVNAERLPPLVPSPS
;
A
#
# COMPACT_ATOMS: atom_id res chain seq x y z
N PRO A 1 8.54 1.47 7.26
CA PRO A 1 7.19 2.09 7.31
C PRO A 1 7.26 3.60 7.03
N ASP A 2 8.26 4.26 7.58
CA ASP A 2 8.70 5.63 7.29
C ASP A 2 8.87 6.00 5.80
N ARG A 3 9.17 5.03 4.91
CA ARG A 3 9.35 5.26 3.46
C ARG A 3 8.13 4.93 2.60
N LEU A 4 7.15 4.20 3.15
CA LEU A 4 5.97 3.72 2.43
C LEU A 4 4.73 3.76 3.33
N GLY A 5 3.76 4.58 2.97
CA GLY A 5 2.43 4.61 3.56
C GLY A 5 1.42 3.85 2.73
N ILE A 6 0.53 3.11 3.38
CA ILE A 6 -0.62 2.45 2.76
C ILE A 6 -1.91 3.05 3.35
N LEU A 7 -2.77 3.56 2.47
CA LEU A 7 -4.13 4.00 2.79
C LEU A 7 -5.11 2.97 2.24
N LEU A 8 -5.94 2.39 3.11
CA LEU A 8 -6.94 1.39 2.75
C LEU A 8 -8.33 2.03 2.66
N ILE A 9 -9.09 1.71 1.62
CA ILE A 9 -10.47 2.16 1.42
C ILE A 9 -11.33 0.95 1.02
N ASP A 10 -12.26 0.53 1.86
CA ASP A 10 -13.26 -0.51 1.53
C ASP A 10 -14.56 0.13 1.03
N GLY A 11 -14.79 0.09 -0.28
CA GLY A 11 -15.93 0.72 -0.95
C GLY A 11 -17.27 0.00 -0.76
N GLY A 12 -17.25 -1.33 -0.75
CA GLY A 12 -18.43 -2.19 -0.67
C GLY A 12 -18.94 -2.41 0.76
N GLY A 13 -18.26 -1.86 1.77
CA GLY A 13 -18.58 -2.07 3.19
C GLY A 13 -18.29 -3.49 3.69
N ARG A 14 -17.76 -4.36 2.83
CA ARG A 14 -17.12 -5.61 3.22
C ARG A 14 -15.72 -5.22 3.67
N ASP A 15 -15.38 -5.48 4.93
CA ASP A 15 -14.09 -5.12 5.53
C ASP A 15 -13.00 -6.11 5.02
N GLY A 16 -12.83 -6.18 3.71
CA GLY A 16 -11.98 -7.15 3.01
C GLY A 16 -10.50 -6.83 3.20
N LEU A 17 -10.18 -5.54 3.29
CA LEU A 17 -8.83 -5.05 3.56
C LEU A 17 -8.48 -5.05 5.06
N ARG A 18 -9.42 -5.33 5.97
CA ARG A 18 -9.17 -5.36 7.44
C ARG A 18 -7.89 -6.08 7.84
N PRO A 19 -7.58 -7.28 7.32
CA PRO A 19 -6.38 -8.00 7.74
C PRO A 19 -5.09 -7.22 7.43
N CYS A 20 -5.08 -6.37 6.40
CA CYS A 20 -3.93 -5.54 6.05
C CYS A 20 -3.62 -4.47 7.10
N THR A 21 -4.57 -4.13 7.99
CA THR A 21 -4.34 -3.15 9.07
C THR A 21 -3.27 -3.59 10.08
N GLU A 22 -2.92 -4.87 10.11
CA GLU A 22 -1.81 -5.40 10.92
C GLU A 22 -0.44 -4.94 10.38
N LEU A 23 -0.35 -4.50 9.12
CA LEU A 23 0.89 -4.05 8.52
C LEU A 23 1.31 -2.68 9.10
N PRO A 24 2.57 -2.50 9.53
CA PRO A 24 3.04 -1.23 10.10
C PRO A 24 3.09 -0.07 9.09
N HIS A 25 2.87 -0.35 7.81
CA HIS A 25 2.80 0.63 6.72
C HIS A 25 1.41 1.24 6.57
N VAL A 26 0.38 0.53 7.04
CA VAL A 26 -1.00 1.04 7.00
C VAL A 26 -1.12 2.13 8.05
N PHE A 27 -1.39 3.34 7.58
CA PHE A 27 -1.51 4.51 8.44
C PHE A 27 -2.95 5.01 8.51
N THR A 28 -3.82 4.61 7.58
CA THR A 28 -5.25 4.95 7.60
C THR A 28 -6.05 3.86 6.90
N HIS A 29 -7.20 3.52 7.47
CA HIS A 29 -8.16 2.57 6.92
C HIS A 29 -9.56 3.16 7.03
N LEU A 30 -10.29 3.13 5.92
CA LEU A 30 -11.57 3.76 5.75
C LEU A 30 -12.58 2.74 5.23
N VAL A 31 -13.71 2.62 5.91
CA VAL A 31 -14.83 1.79 5.48
C VAL A 31 -15.95 2.71 4.98
N ALA A 32 -16.57 2.38 3.85
CA ALA A 32 -17.63 3.19 3.26
C ALA A 32 -18.92 3.31 4.10
N SER A 33 -18.99 2.68 5.27
CA SER A 33 -20.06 2.85 6.26
C SER A 33 -19.95 4.16 7.05
N ASP A 34 -18.79 4.83 7.06
CA ASP A 34 -18.56 6.07 7.82
C ASP A 34 -18.41 7.30 6.90
N PRO A 35 -19.52 8.01 6.57
CA PRO A 35 -19.49 9.12 5.64
C PRO A 35 -18.72 10.34 6.14
N VAL A 36 -18.62 10.55 7.45
CA VAL A 36 -17.90 11.70 8.01
C VAL A 36 -16.40 11.48 7.81
N ARG A 37 -15.89 10.32 8.22
CA ARG A 37 -14.48 9.98 8.04
C ARG A 37 -14.08 9.88 6.57
N MET A 38 -14.99 9.44 5.69
CA MET A 38 -14.74 9.45 4.25
C MET A 38 -14.46 10.87 3.74
N ARG A 39 -15.26 11.85 4.18
CA ARG A 39 -15.09 13.25 3.77
C ARG A 39 -13.82 13.86 4.34
N GLU A 40 -13.56 13.66 5.63
CA GLU A 40 -12.35 14.15 6.29
C GLU A 40 -11.10 13.56 5.65
N CYS A 41 -11.10 12.25 5.37
CA CYS A 41 -10.00 11.57 4.70
C CYS A 41 -9.79 12.09 3.28
N ALA A 42 -10.88 12.34 2.54
CA ALA A 42 -10.78 12.93 1.20
C ALA A 42 -10.18 14.35 1.23
N GLN A 43 -10.57 15.16 2.21
CA GLN A 43 -10.00 16.50 2.41
C GLN A 43 -8.52 16.43 2.80
N ALA A 44 -8.16 15.53 3.72
CA ALA A 44 -6.78 15.33 4.15
C ALA A 44 -5.89 14.83 3.00
N LEU A 45 -6.37 13.87 2.20
CA LEU A 45 -5.64 13.37 1.03
C LEU A 45 -5.52 14.45 -0.06
N GLY A 46 -6.56 15.26 -0.28
CA GLY A 46 -6.47 16.41 -1.18
C GLY A 46 -5.43 17.43 -0.72
N GLY A 47 -5.38 17.72 0.59
CA GLY A 47 -4.36 18.56 1.22
C GLY A 47 -2.96 17.98 1.09
N GLU A 48 -2.80 16.65 1.24
CA GLU A 48 -1.54 15.93 1.03
C GLU A 48 -1.03 16.11 -0.41
N LEU A 49 -1.89 15.92 -1.42
CA LEU A 49 -1.53 16.11 -2.82
C LEU A 49 -1.09 17.55 -3.10
N LYS A 50 -1.82 18.53 -2.56
CA LYS A 50 -1.45 19.95 -2.69
C LYS A 50 -0.11 20.25 -2.03
N ARG A 51 0.11 19.79 -0.79
CA ARG A 51 1.38 19.97 -0.07
C ARG A 51 2.55 19.36 -0.84
N ARG A 52 2.36 18.17 -1.42
CA ARG A 52 3.37 17.52 -2.27
C ARG A 52 3.64 18.33 -3.52
N ALA A 53 2.62 18.82 -4.22
CA ALA A 53 2.79 19.64 -5.41
C ALA A 53 3.59 20.91 -5.10
N GLU A 54 3.31 21.58 -3.99
CA GLU A 54 4.07 22.75 -3.52
C GLU A 54 5.53 22.41 -3.19
N LEU A 55 5.77 21.27 -2.52
CA LEU A 55 7.11 20.85 -2.11
C LEU A 55 7.98 20.35 -3.29
N LEU A 56 7.38 19.67 -4.26
CA LEU A 56 8.05 19.18 -5.47
C LEU A 56 8.24 20.30 -6.50
N GLY A 57 7.35 21.30 -6.51
CA GLY A 57 7.33 22.36 -7.50
C GLY A 57 7.15 21.78 -8.91
N GLY A 58 8.14 22.00 -9.78
CA GLY A 58 8.15 21.47 -11.15
C GLY A 58 8.77 20.08 -11.31
N LEU A 59 9.31 19.48 -10.25
CA LEU A 59 9.96 18.17 -10.32
C LEU A 59 8.95 17.04 -10.13
N ASP A 60 9.22 15.88 -10.72
CA ASP A 60 8.56 14.64 -10.31
C ASP A 60 9.18 14.08 -9.02
N PHE A 61 8.44 13.21 -8.35
CA PHE A 61 8.82 12.59 -7.08
C PHE A 61 10.17 11.85 -7.13
N THR A 62 10.47 11.17 -8.23
CA THR A 62 11.70 10.37 -8.35
C THR A 62 12.92 11.28 -8.51
N THR A 63 12.81 12.28 -9.39
CA THR A 63 13.84 13.31 -9.58
C THR A 63 14.06 14.13 -8.30
N TRP A 64 13.00 14.47 -7.59
CA TRP A 64 13.07 15.17 -6.31
C TRP A 64 13.83 14.34 -5.26
N HIS A 65 13.51 13.03 -5.14
CA HIS A 65 14.20 12.13 -4.22
C HIS A 65 15.67 11.93 -4.56
N ALA A 66 16.02 11.80 -5.84
CA ALA A 66 17.41 11.69 -6.28
C ALA A 66 18.23 12.92 -5.83
N ARG A 67 17.70 14.13 -6.07
CA ARG A 67 18.33 15.38 -5.61
C ARG A 67 18.43 15.48 -4.10
N TYR A 68 17.41 14.99 -3.38
CA TYR A 68 17.42 14.99 -1.91
C TYR A 68 18.53 14.09 -1.35
N GLU A 69 18.68 12.88 -1.90
CA GLU A 69 19.74 11.96 -1.48
C GLU A 69 21.14 12.48 -1.86
N GLU A 70 21.29 13.09 -3.04
CA GLU A 70 22.54 13.77 -3.44
C GLU A 70 22.91 14.89 -2.47
N ALA A 71 21.97 15.81 -2.15
CA ALA A 71 22.21 16.89 -1.20
C ALA A 71 22.54 16.40 0.21
N ARG A 72 22.00 15.25 0.59
CA ARG A 72 22.25 14.58 1.88
C ARG A 72 23.62 13.90 1.93
N ALA A 73 24.18 13.48 0.79
CA ALA A 73 25.48 12.84 0.71
C ALA A 73 26.67 13.83 0.79
N LEU A 74 26.44 15.13 0.59
CA LEU A 74 27.51 16.14 0.70
C LEU A 74 27.96 16.36 2.17
N PRO A 75 29.28 16.43 2.44
CA PRO A 75 29.79 16.79 3.77
C PRO A 75 29.33 18.21 4.17
N GLY A 76 28.58 18.32 5.27
CA GLY A 76 28.01 19.59 5.76
C GLY A 76 26.55 19.85 5.38
N GLY A 77 25.83 18.86 4.85
CA GLY A 77 24.44 18.97 4.36
C GLY A 77 23.44 19.64 5.33
N ARG A 78 23.24 20.94 5.16
CA ARG A 78 22.11 21.69 5.73
C ARG A 78 20.85 21.21 5.03
N ARG A 79 19.83 20.80 5.79
CA ARG A 79 18.53 20.32 5.26
C ARG A 79 17.95 21.38 4.31
N PRO A 80 17.75 21.08 3.01
CA PRO A 80 17.30 22.11 2.07
C PRO A 80 15.80 22.47 2.20
N PHE A 81 14.99 21.66 2.92
CA PHE A 81 13.53 21.80 2.94
C PHE A 81 12.90 21.61 4.34
N GLY A 82 13.36 22.35 5.34
CA GLY A 82 12.67 22.45 6.64
C GLY A 82 11.76 23.69 6.70
N PRO A 83 10.51 23.59 7.19
CA PRO A 83 9.70 24.75 7.48
C PRO A 83 10.24 25.38 8.78
N GLY A 84 11.09 26.42 8.68
CA GLY A 84 11.55 27.10 9.89
C GLY A 84 12.66 28.14 9.81
N ASP A 85 13.36 28.34 8.68
CA ASP A 85 14.58 29.19 8.68
C ASP A 85 14.36 30.59 8.08
N ARG A 86 13.30 31.27 8.52
CA ARG A 86 13.10 32.70 8.27
C ARG A 86 12.67 33.41 9.56
N ARG A 87 13.61 33.59 10.50
CA ARG A 87 13.54 34.65 11.52
C ARG A 87 14.82 34.76 12.35
N GLY A 88 15.53 35.88 12.20
CA GLY A 88 16.49 36.44 13.16
C GLY A 88 17.77 35.61 13.38
N ASP A 89 18.91 36.15 13.76
CA ASP A 89 19.19 37.43 14.37
C ASP A 89 20.69 37.75 14.18
N LEU A 90 20.99 39.03 14.24
CA LEU A 90 22.28 39.68 14.03
C LEU A 90 23.33 39.29 15.08
N ASP A 91 24.59 39.41 14.67
CA ASP A 91 25.79 39.69 15.46
C ASP A 91 25.85 39.25 16.94
N SER A 92 26.75 38.31 17.23
CA SER A 92 27.42 38.23 18.53
C SER A 92 28.88 37.83 18.35
N PRO A 93 29.83 38.50 19.04
CA PRO A 93 31.25 38.34 18.79
C PRO A 93 31.80 37.03 19.36
N ALA A 94 32.88 36.55 18.74
CA ALA A 94 33.55 35.31 19.05
C ALA A 94 34.10 35.30 20.49
N SER A 95 33.57 34.40 21.33
CA SER A 95 34.22 34.02 22.59
C SER A 95 34.89 32.66 22.43
N SER A 96 36.22 32.68 22.40
CA SER A 96 37.10 31.54 22.24
C SER A 96 37.21 30.73 23.54
N THR A 97 36.48 29.62 23.65
CA THR A 97 36.92 28.45 24.44
C THR A 97 36.48 27.16 23.76
N LEU A 98 37.44 26.42 23.18
CA LEU A 98 37.23 25.12 22.57
C LEU A 98 37.02 24.06 23.67
N ARG A 99 35.76 23.83 24.07
CA ARG A 99 35.38 22.63 24.81
C ARG A 99 35.15 21.49 23.82
N LEU A 100 36.08 20.54 23.78
CA LEU A 100 35.89 19.25 23.12
C LEU A 100 34.76 18.48 23.81
N ARG A 101 33.55 18.56 23.25
CA ARG A 101 32.46 17.62 23.56
C ARG A 101 32.73 16.32 22.80
N PRO A 102 32.44 15.14 23.39
CA PRO A 102 32.43 13.90 22.64
C PRO A 102 31.47 14.07 21.44
N ALA A 103 31.96 13.80 20.24
CA ALA A 103 31.12 13.81 19.05
C ALA A 103 30.02 12.77 19.26
N ALA A 104 28.77 13.22 19.27
CA ALA A 104 27.63 12.30 19.17
C ALA A 104 27.83 11.45 17.91
N PRO A 105 27.51 10.14 17.95
CA PRO A 105 27.52 9.32 16.74
C PRO A 105 26.69 10.04 15.68
N PRO A 106 27.12 10.05 14.40
CA PRO A 106 26.35 10.69 13.35
C PRO A 106 24.93 10.16 13.43
N ALA A 107 23.97 11.07 13.63
CA ALA A 107 22.57 10.70 13.61
C ALA A 107 22.34 9.89 12.33
N GLY A 108 21.90 8.64 12.49
CA GLY A 108 21.57 7.76 11.37
C GLY A 108 20.60 8.48 10.43
N PRO A 109 20.45 8.00 9.20
CA PRO A 109 19.67 8.72 8.21
C PRO A 109 18.25 8.99 8.69
N GLY A 110 18.02 10.24 9.13
CA GLY A 110 16.68 10.72 9.47
C GLY A 110 15.70 10.47 8.32
N PRO A 111 14.40 10.32 8.62
CA PRO A 111 13.42 9.83 7.67
C PRO A 111 13.41 10.66 6.40
N SER A 112 13.17 10.00 5.26
CA SER A 112 12.91 10.73 4.03
C SER A 112 11.69 11.63 4.25
N PRO A 113 11.74 12.92 3.84
CA PRO A 113 10.67 13.87 4.13
C PRO A 113 9.39 13.59 3.33
N LEU A 114 9.44 12.68 2.35
CA LEU A 114 8.33 12.37 1.47
C LEU A 114 8.24 10.85 1.24
N PRO A 115 7.53 10.09 2.10
CA PRO A 115 7.23 8.69 1.85
C PRO A 115 6.44 8.51 0.55
N ARG A 116 6.59 7.36 -0.11
CA ARG A 116 5.63 6.94 -1.15
C ARG A 116 4.31 6.59 -0.48
N ILE A 117 3.20 6.98 -1.08
CA ILE A 117 1.86 6.59 -0.60
C ILE A 117 1.23 5.67 -1.63
N VAL A 118 0.64 4.57 -1.17
CA VAL A 118 -0.20 3.69 -1.99
C VAL A 118 -1.60 3.70 -1.41
N VAL A 119 -2.57 4.11 -2.23
CA VAL A 119 -3.99 4.06 -1.91
C VAL A 119 -4.55 2.78 -2.51
N LEU A 120 -5.07 1.90 -1.65
CA LEU A 120 -5.74 0.66 -2.03
C LEU A 120 -7.25 0.87 -1.87
N ALA A 121 -7.99 0.89 -2.97
CA ALA A 121 -9.44 1.04 -2.98
C ALA A 121 -10.12 -0.27 -3.40
N ASP A 122 -10.68 -1.00 -2.45
CA ASP A 122 -11.45 -2.21 -2.72
C ASP A 122 -12.90 -1.85 -3.09
N ASP A 123 -13.53 -2.64 -3.96
CA ASP A 123 -14.89 -2.44 -4.46
C ASP A 123 -15.12 -1.00 -4.99
N PHE A 124 -14.22 -0.52 -5.85
CA PHE A 124 -14.27 0.85 -6.38
C PHE A 124 -15.57 1.16 -7.12
N ASP A 125 -16.17 0.17 -7.79
CA ASP A 125 -17.49 0.36 -8.41
C ASP A 125 -18.59 0.71 -7.40
N ALA A 126 -18.49 0.26 -6.15
CA ALA A 126 -19.43 0.65 -5.10
C ALA A 126 -19.24 2.11 -4.64
N LEU A 127 -18.07 2.70 -4.91
CA LEU A 127 -17.81 4.14 -4.72
C LEU A 127 -18.27 4.97 -5.93
N VAL A 128 -18.27 4.41 -7.14
CA VAL A 128 -18.61 5.14 -8.37
C VAL A 128 -20.09 5.04 -8.71
N ALA A 129 -20.73 3.87 -8.52
CA ALA A 129 -22.10 3.60 -8.97
C ALA A 129 -22.89 2.61 -8.06
N PRO A 130 -24.10 3.00 -7.57
CA PRO A 130 -24.76 4.27 -7.83
C PRO A 130 -23.93 5.42 -7.24
N ALA A 131 -23.84 6.51 -8.00
CA ALA A 131 -23.08 7.67 -7.60
C ALA A 131 -23.52 8.06 -6.20
N LEU A 132 -22.55 8.19 -5.30
CA LEU A 132 -22.80 8.62 -3.94
C LEU A 132 -23.48 9.99 -3.95
N GLY A 133 -24.79 9.96 -3.68
CA GLY A 133 -25.74 10.99 -4.11
C GLY A 133 -27.21 10.55 -4.17
N SER A 134 -27.54 9.24 -4.08
CA SER A 134 -28.87 8.84 -3.59
C SER A 134 -29.09 9.49 -2.22
N PRO A 135 -30.29 10.05 -1.91
CA PRO A 135 -30.54 10.73 -0.65
C PRO A 135 -30.11 9.82 0.52
N GLY A 136 -29.00 10.17 1.18
CA GLY A 136 -28.38 9.38 2.25
C GLY A 136 -26.86 9.16 2.20
N ARG A 137 -26.15 9.38 1.08
CA ARG A 137 -24.70 9.02 0.99
C ARG A 137 -23.80 10.01 0.19
N PRO A 138 -23.67 11.29 0.58
CA PRO A 138 -22.91 12.32 -0.17
C PRO A 138 -21.37 12.26 0.00
N SER A 139 -20.87 11.46 0.94
CA SER A 139 -19.46 11.50 1.38
C SER A 139 -18.46 10.94 0.37
N ALA A 140 -18.82 9.91 -0.37
CA ALA A 140 -17.87 9.27 -1.25
C ALA A 140 -17.76 9.97 -2.62
N GLY A 141 -18.63 10.92 -2.96
CA GLY A 141 -18.36 11.83 -4.07
C GLY A 141 -17.06 12.63 -3.83
N SER A 142 -16.76 12.98 -2.57
CA SER A 142 -15.47 13.59 -2.22
C SER A 142 -14.31 12.59 -2.35
N VAL A 143 -14.52 11.34 -1.95
CA VAL A 143 -13.53 10.26 -2.08
C VAL A 143 -13.23 9.97 -3.55
N VAL A 144 -14.23 9.79 -4.40
CA VAL A 144 -14.06 9.56 -5.84
C VAL A 144 -13.28 10.72 -6.47
N ARG A 145 -13.64 11.98 -6.19
CA ARG A 145 -12.92 13.14 -6.73
C ARG A 145 -11.44 13.16 -6.34
N VAL A 146 -11.11 12.84 -5.08
CA VAL A 146 -9.70 12.80 -4.67
C VAL A 146 -8.98 11.59 -5.28
N LEU A 147 -9.64 10.44 -5.44
CA LEU A 147 -9.07 9.28 -6.13
C LEU A 147 -8.80 9.58 -7.61
N GLU A 148 -9.69 10.33 -8.28
CA GLU A 148 -9.45 10.84 -9.64
C GLU A 148 -8.25 11.81 -9.70
N ALA A 149 -8.10 12.67 -8.68
CA ALA A 149 -6.91 13.51 -8.57
C ALA A 149 -5.63 12.68 -8.36
N VAL A 150 -5.68 11.62 -7.55
CA VAL A 150 -4.55 10.68 -7.42
C VAL A 150 -4.28 9.97 -8.75
N ALA A 151 -5.29 9.51 -9.47
CA ALA A 151 -5.12 8.86 -10.78
C ALA A 151 -4.44 9.80 -11.79
N ARG A 152 -4.80 11.08 -11.78
CA ARG A 152 -4.27 12.09 -12.71
C ARG A 152 -2.87 12.59 -12.36
N ASP A 153 -2.63 12.95 -11.10
CA ASP A 153 -1.41 13.65 -10.66
C ASP A 153 -0.50 12.81 -9.77
N GLY A 154 -0.97 11.66 -9.29
CA GLY A 154 -0.32 10.88 -8.25
C GLY A 154 1.07 10.36 -8.61
N GLU A 155 1.30 9.96 -9.87
CA GLU A 155 2.62 9.50 -10.35
C GLU A 155 3.71 10.55 -10.08
N ARG A 156 3.44 11.81 -10.47
CA ARG A 156 4.35 12.94 -10.26
C ARG A 156 4.56 13.21 -8.77
N LEU A 157 3.54 12.97 -7.93
CA LEU A 157 3.55 13.27 -6.50
C LEU A 157 4.01 12.09 -5.61
N GLY A 158 4.31 10.92 -6.20
CA GLY A 158 4.65 9.71 -5.45
C GLY A 158 3.48 9.14 -4.63
N VAL A 159 2.25 9.34 -5.12
CA VAL A 159 1.02 8.77 -4.59
C VAL A 159 0.42 7.85 -5.66
N HIS A 160 0.31 6.57 -5.37
CA HIS A 160 -0.12 5.56 -6.33
C HIS A 160 -1.51 5.04 -5.95
N LEU A 161 -2.36 4.78 -6.94
CA LEU A 161 -3.70 4.22 -6.74
C LEU A 161 -3.76 2.81 -7.32
N VAL A 162 -4.20 1.87 -6.50
CA VAL A 162 -4.59 0.51 -6.91
C VAL A 162 -6.04 0.35 -6.51
N ALA A 163 -6.91 -0.03 -7.44
CA ALA A 163 -8.30 -0.29 -7.13
C ALA A 163 -8.77 -1.61 -7.71
N THR A 164 -9.75 -2.21 -7.05
CA THR A 164 -10.46 -3.40 -7.52
C THR A 164 -11.86 -3.02 -7.97
N SER A 165 -12.41 -3.79 -8.90
CA SER A 165 -13.82 -3.67 -9.26
C SER A 165 -14.35 -5.00 -9.77
N ALA A 166 -15.58 -5.33 -9.38
CA ALA A 166 -16.33 -6.44 -9.95
C ALA A 166 -17.25 -6.02 -11.12
N ARG A 167 -17.35 -4.70 -11.37
CA ARG A 167 -18.23 -4.08 -12.36
C ARG A 167 -17.42 -3.12 -13.23
N PRO A 168 -16.62 -3.65 -14.19
CA PRO A 168 -15.83 -2.80 -15.08
C PRO A 168 -16.71 -1.83 -15.88
N ASP A 169 -17.94 -2.22 -16.21
CA ASP A 169 -18.97 -1.38 -16.83
C ASP A 169 -19.28 -0.10 -16.06
N ARG A 170 -19.05 -0.09 -14.74
CA ARG A 170 -19.30 1.08 -13.87
C ARG A 170 -18.08 1.97 -13.70
N THR A 171 -16.90 1.50 -14.08
CA THR A 171 -15.63 2.18 -13.79
C THR A 171 -14.85 2.56 -15.05
N GLU A 172 -15.23 2.06 -16.22
CA GLU A 172 -14.54 2.26 -17.50
C GLU A 172 -14.33 3.74 -17.87
N ASP A 173 -15.27 4.61 -17.52
CA ASP A 173 -15.20 6.04 -17.83
C ASP A 173 -14.37 6.87 -16.85
N THR A 174 -13.87 6.26 -15.77
CA THR A 174 -13.12 6.98 -14.72
C THR A 174 -11.69 7.31 -15.15
N GLU A 175 -11.12 8.35 -14.54
CA GLU A 175 -9.70 8.72 -14.73
C GLU A 175 -8.75 7.57 -14.38
N LEU A 176 -9.11 6.77 -13.35
CA LEU A 176 -8.37 5.58 -12.99
C LEU A 176 -8.34 4.57 -14.14
N ALA A 177 -9.50 4.26 -14.72
CA ALA A 177 -9.58 3.30 -15.82
C ALA A 177 -8.83 3.78 -17.07
N ARG A 178 -8.87 5.09 -17.36
CA ARG A 178 -8.14 5.69 -18.50
C ARG A 178 -6.63 5.71 -18.28
N GLY A 179 -6.18 6.09 -17.07
CA GLY A 179 -4.77 6.25 -16.72
C GLY A 179 -4.05 4.98 -16.24
N ALA A 180 -4.77 3.89 -15.96
CA ALA A 180 -4.19 2.64 -15.46
C ALA A 180 -3.19 2.03 -16.47
N ARG A 181 -1.90 2.03 -16.08
CA ARG A 181 -0.80 1.43 -16.85
C ARG A 181 -0.78 -0.10 -16.77
N LEU A 182 -1.18 -0.65 -15.63
CA LEU A 182 -1.26 -2.09 -15.40
C LEU A 182 -2.71 -2.47 -15.13
N ARG A 183 -3.18 -3.54 -15.75
CA ARG A 183 -4.53 -4.06 -15.56
C ARG A 183 -4.47 -5.53 -15.18
N ILE A 184 -5.06 -5.88 -14.04
CA ILE A 184 -5.20 -7.26 -13.59
C ILE A 184 -6.64 -7.69 -13.84
N VAL A 185 -6.82 -8.76 -14.61
CA VAL A 185 -8.12 -9.40 -14.82
C VAL A 185 -8.05 -10.80 -14.23
N LEU A 186 -8.83 -11.05 -13.18
CA LEU A 186 -8.93 -12.38 -12.58
C LEU A 186 -9.88 -13.25 -13.38
N ASP A 187 -9.58 -14.54 -13.46
CA ASP A 187 -10.49 -15.50 -14.08
C ASP A 187 -11.77 -15.62 -13.22
N PRO A 188 -12.96 -15.71 -13.84
CA PRO A 188 -14.19 -15.92 -13.09
C PRO A 188 -14.16 -17.29 -12.40
N PRO A 189 -14.80 -17.44 -11.24
CA PRO A 189 -14.95 -18.75 -10.60
C PRO A 189 -15.75 -19.68 -11.52
N VAL A 190 -15.34 -20.95 -11.60
CA VAL A 190 -16.06 -21.97 -12.39
C VAL A 190 -17.30 -22.42 -11.61
N VAL A 191 -18.47 -22.42 -12.26
CA VAL A 191 -19.74 -22.86 -11.65
C VAL A 191 -20.38 -23.94 -12.54
N PRO A 192 -20.64 -25.17 -12.03
CA PRO A 192 -20.41 -25.65 -10.66
C PRO A 192 -18.92 -25.90 -10.35
N PRO A 193 -18.52 -25.88 -9.06
CA PRO A 193 -17.14 -26.15 -8.66
C PRO A 193 -16.74 -27.57 -9.07
N SER A 194 -15.63 -27.70 -9.79
CA SER A 194 -15.07 -29.01 -10.20
C SER A 194 -14.12 -29.54 -9.10
N PRO A 195 -14.05 -30.85 -8.84
CA PRO A 195 -13.06 -31.43 -7.91
C PRO A 195 -11.59 -31.15 -8.30
N ASP A 196 -11.33 -30.88 -9.59
CA ASP A 196 -10.03 -30.46 -10.12
C ASP A 196 -9.88 -28.93 -10.18
N GLU A 197 -10.68 -28.18 -9.41
CA GLU A 197 -10.66 -26.73 -9.40
C GLU A 197 -9.26 -26.19 -9.20
N VAL A 198 -8.89 -25.30 -10.11
CA VAL A 198 -7.80 -24.38 -9.86
C VAL A 198 -8.23 -23.44 -8.74
N ALA A 199 -7.42 -23.36 -7.69
CA ALA A 199 -7.60 -22.40 -6.62
C ALA A 199 -7.81 -20.95 -7.15
N PRO A 200 -8.73 -20.18 -6.55
CA PRO A 200 -8.87 -18.76 -6.82
C PRO A 200 -7.53 -18.02 -6.91
N GLY A 201 -7.45 -17.02 -7.78
CA GLY A 201 -6.25 -16.20 -7.97
C GLY A 201 -5.55 -16.36 -9.32
N ARG A 202 -6.01 -17.25 -10.21
CA ARG A 202 -5.59 -17.17 -11.62
C ARG A 202 -6.10 -15.88 -12.25
N GLY A 203 -5.28 -15.32 -13.13
CA GLY A 203 -5.63 -14.14 -13.89
C GLY A 203 -4.57 -13.77 -14.91
N ARG A 204 -4.74 -12.59 -15.49
CA ARG A 204 -3.87 -12.02 -16.53
C ARG A 204 -3.48 -10.60 -16.14
N LEU A 205 -2.20 -10.29 -16.26
CA LEU A 205 -1.64 -8.94 -16.13
C LEU A 205 -1.41 -8.35 -17.51
N GLY A 206 -2.17 -7.32 -17.87
CA GLY A 206 -1.94 -6.48 -19.05
C GLY A 206 -0.92 -5.39 -18.75
N HIS A 207 0.09 -5.28 -19.62
CA HIS A 207 1.18 -4.30 -19.56
C HIS A 207 0.94 -3.14 -20.54
N PRO A 208 1.58 -1.97 -20.36
CA PRO A 208 1.44 -0.82 -21.29
C PRO A 208 1.90 -1.11 -22.72
N ASP A 209 2.82 -2.06 -22.89
CA ASP A 209 3.36 -2.51 -24.19
C ASP A 209 2.43 -3.50 -24.92
N GLY A 210 1.24 -3.77 -24.36
CA GLY A 210 0.27 -4.72 -24.91
C GLY A 210 0.55 -6.18 -24.52
N ARG A 211 1.65 -6.48 -23.83
CA ARG A 211 1.94 -7.83 -23.34
C ARG A 211 0.89 -8.24 -22.31
N VAL A 212 0.50 -9.52 -22.35
CA VAL A 212 -0.36 -10.14 -21.35
C VAL A 212 0.37 -11.30 -20.69
N THR A 213 0.53 -11.24 -19.36
CA THR A 213 1.22 -12.28 -18.59
C THR A 213 0.21 -13.04 -17.74
N PRO A 214 -0.01 -14.35 -17.96
CA PRO A 214 -0.82 -15.16 -17.06
C PRO A 214 -0.10 -15.32 -15.72
N PHE A 215 -0.86 -15.32 -14.62
CA PHE A 215 -0.31 -15.51 -13.29
C PHE A 215 -1.26 -16.29 -12.37
N GLN A 216 -0.72 -16.76 -11.25
CA GLN A 216 -1.46 -17.30 -10.11
C GLN A 216 -1.13 -16.45 -8.88
N GLY A 217 -2.13 -15.77 -8.34
CA GLY A 217 -2.02 -15.01 -7.10
C GLY A 217 -1.79 -15.95 -5.91
N GLY A 218 -0.89 -15.53 -5.01
CA GLY A 218 -0.68 -16.20 -3.73
C GLY A 218 -1.78 -15.82 -2.74
N ARG A 219 -2.26 -16.78 -1.95
CA ARG A 219 -3.18 -16.55 -0.83
C ARG A 219 -2.36 -16.24 0.42
N VAL A 220 -2.49 -15.03 0.97
CA VAL A 220 -1.75 -14.57 2.17
C VAL A 220 -2.58 -14.56 3.46
N THR A 221 -3.88 -14.82 3.35
CA THR A 221 -4.81 -14.98 4.48
C THR A 221 -5.00 -16.44 4.89
N GLY A 222 -4.24 -17.36 4.27
CA GLY A 222 -4.21 -18.76 4.66
C GLY A 222 -3.62 -18.93 6.05
N ARG A 223 -4.05 -19.99 6.74
CA ARG A 223 -3.31 -20.48 7.89
C ARG A 223 -2.16 -21.31 7.38
N ILE A 224 -1.00 -21.18 8.03
CA ILE A 224 0.20 -21.94 7.65
C ILE A 224 -0.15 -23.43 7.69
N PRO A 225 -0.14 -24.12 6.53
CA PRO A 225 -0.16 -25.57 6.56
C PRO A 225 1.17 -26.03 7.15
N ARG A 226 1.19 -27.05 8.02
CA ARG A 226 2.45 -27.61 8.56
C ARG A 226 3.41 -28.15 7.50
N THR A 227 3.13 -28.03 6.20
CA THR A 227 3.89 -28.59 5.09
C THR A 227 5.31 -28.03 4.95
N ALA A 228 5.58 -26.81 5.42
CA ALA A 228 6.93 -26.23 5.34
C ALA A 228 7.99 -26.97 6.21
N THR A 229 7.55 -27.85 7.12
CA THR A 229 8.44 -28.70 7.94
C THR A 229 8.23 -30.20 7.71
N LEU A 230 7.44 -30.60 6.71
CA LEU A 230 7.16 -32.02 6.48
C LEU A 230 8.27 -32.66 5.67
N ARG A 231 8.79 -33.79 6.17
CA ARG A 231 9.75 -34.63 5.46
C ARG A 231 9.14 -35.12 4.13
N PRO A 232 9.97 -35.30 3.07
CA PRO A 232 9.51 -35.92 1.83
C PRO A 232 8.87 -37.27 2.12
N THR A 233 7.72 -37.55 1.52
CA THR A 233 7.10 -38.88 1.56
C THR A 233 7.42 -39.61 0.28
N VAL A 234 8.02 -40.79 0.40
CA VAL A 234 8.23 -41.70 -0.74
C VAL A 234 7.08 -42.71 -0.72
N VAL A 235 6.37 -42.84 -1.84
CA VAL A 235 5.32 -43.84 -2.02
C VAL A 235 5.78 -44.78 -3.13
N PRO A 236 5.80 -46.11 -2.90
CA PRO A 236 6.14 -47.06 -3.96
C PRO A 236 5.13 -46.97 -5.11
N LEU A 237 5.65 -46.92 -6.34
CA LEU A 237 4.85 -46.91 -7.55
C LEU A 237 4.85 -48.32 -8.15
N GLU A 238 3.75 -49.03 -7.97
CA GLU A 238 3.54 -50.35 -8.58
C GLU A 238 3.17 -50.19 -10.06
N TRP A 239 3.52 -51.20 -10.88
CA TRP A 239 3.31 -51.17 -12.33
C TRP A 239 1.83 -51.04 -12.71
N GLU A 240 0.93 -51.63 -11.92
CA GLU A 240 -0.52 -51.59 -12.12
C GLU A 240 -1.11 -50.19 -11.92
N ARG A 241 -0.37 -49.28 -11.28
CA ARG A 241 -0.78 -47.90 -10.98
C ARG A 241 -0.02 -46.86 -11.80
N MET A 242 0.78 -47.33 -12.76
CA MET A 242 1.54 -46.46 -13.64
C MET A 242 0.57 -45.71 -14.57
N GLY A 243 0.42 -44.41 -14.34
CA GLY A 243 -0.53 -43.54 -15.06
C GLY A 243 -1.63 -42.96 -14.18
N ASP A 244 -1.82 -43.48 -12.97
CA ASP A 244 -2.67 -42.84 -11.97
C ASP A 244 -2.13 -41.45 -11.63
N PRO A 245 -3.01 -40.45 -11.39
CA PRO A 245 -2.55 -39.18 -10.86
C PRO A 245 -1.85 -39.42 -9.52
N PRO A 246 -0.73 -38.73 -9.23
CA PRO A 246 -0.01 -38.92 -7.99
C PRO A 246 -0.95 -38.67 -6.81
N ALA A 247 -0.86 -39.54 -5.80
CA ALA A 247 -1.69 -39.44 -4.61
C ALA A 247 -1.54 -38.04 -3.99
N ARG A 248 -2.60 -37.23 -4.09
CA ARG A 248 -2.59 -35.87 -3.55
C ARG A 248 -2.56 -35.95 -2.04
N ARG A 249 -1.55 -35.34 -1.43
CA ARG A 249 -1.45 -35.25 0.03
C ARG A 249 -2.61 -34.39 0.56
N PRO A 250 -3.41 -34.87 1.53
CA PRO A 250 -4.34 -34.00 2.23
C PRO A 250 -3.52 -33.02 3.08
N VAL A 251 -3.46 -31.77 2.65
CA VAL A 251 -2.86 -30.68 3.43
C VAL A 251 -3.88 -30.29 4.48
N ARG A 252 -3.69 -30.75 5.71
CA ARG A 252 -4.55 -30.34 6.83
C ARG A 252 -4.11 -28.95 7.30
N GLU A 253 -4.90 -27.93 6.99
CA GLU A 253 -4.77 -26.62 7.63
C GLU A 253 -4.89 -26.81 9.15
N LEU A 254 -3.97 -26.25 9.92
CA LEU A 254 -4.05 -26.33 11.38
C LEU A 254 -5.25 -25.51 11.87
N GLY A 255 -5.96 -26.01 12.88
CA GLY A 255 -6.83 -25.17 13.70
C GLY A 255 -6.05 -24.01 14.36
N ASN A 256 -6.75 -22.91 14.63
CA ASN A 256 -6.41 -21.69 15.41
C ASN A 256 -4.97 -21.13 15.41
N GLY A 257 -4.11 -21.39 14.41
CA GLY A 257 -2.78 -20.77 14.25
C GLY A 257 -2.79 -19.39 13.54
N PRO A 258 -1.69 -18.61 13.59
CA PRO A 258 -1.59 -17.32 12.91
C PRO A 258 -1.62 -17.48 11.39
N THR A 259 -2.09 -16.45 10.70
CA THR A 259 -2.09 -16.37 9.23
C THR A 259 -0.71 -15.99 8.70
N ASP A 260 -0.45 -16.25 7.41
CA ASP A 260 0.79 -15.81 6.76
C ASP A 260 0.95 -14.28 6.84
N LEU A 261 -0.15 -13.53 6.70
CA LEU A 261 -0.18 -12.08 6.88
C LEU A 261 0.20 -11.64 8.30
N ALA A 262 -0.29 -12.31 9.33
CA ALA A 262 0.05 -11.99 10.72
C ALA A 262 1.55 -12.24 10.99
N LEU A 263 2.13 -13.30 10.40
CA LEU A 263 3.57 -13.52 10.46
C LEU A 263 4.36 -12.44 9.73
N LEU A 264 3.91 -12.05 8.54
CA LEU A 264 4.51 -10.96 7.77
C LEU A 264 4.48 -9.65 8.57
N ALA A 265 3.33 -9.29 9.12
CA ALA A 265 3.16 -8.11 9.98
C ALA A 265 4.15 -8.14 11.16
N SER A 266 4.21 -9.27 11.88
CA SER A 266 5.15 -9.46 13.00
C SER A 266 6.62 -9.30 12.59
N ALA A 267 7.00 -9.84 11.43
CA ALA A 267 8.36 -9.72 10.89
C ALA A 267 8.67 -8.26 10.51
N LEU A 268 7.75 -7.58 9.85
CA LEU A 268 7.88 -6.17 9.47
C LEU A 268 7.96 -5.25 10.69
N GLU A 269 7.22 -5.53 11.77
CA GLU A 269 7.32 -4.76 13.02
C GLU A 269 8.69 -4.92 13.69
N ARG A 270 9.22 -6.15 13.75
CA ARG A 270 10.57 -6.38 14.27
C ARG A 270 11.63 -5.66 13.44
N ALA A 271 11.52 -5.73 12.11
CA ALA A 271 12.41 -5.03 11.21
C ALA A 271 12.34 -3.51 11.41
N ALA A 272 11.13 -2.93 11.48
CA ALA A 272 10.93 -1.50 11.71
C ALA A 272 11.57 -1.04 13.03
N ARG A 273 11.37 -1.78 14.13
CA ARG A 273 12.02 -1.48 15.41
C ARG A 273 13.55 -1.54 15.33
N SER A 274 14.11 -2.51 14.60
CA SER A 274 15.56 -2.66 14.48
C SER A 274 16.27 -1.48 13.80
N VAL A 275 15.55 -0.74 12.96
CA VAL A 275 16.07 0.44 12.24
C VAL A 275 15.45 1.76 12.73
N ASN A 276 14.69 1.73 13.83
CA ASN A 276 13.94 2.87 14.35
C ASN A 276 13.05 3.56 13.29
N ALA A 277 12.44 2.78 12.39
CA ALA A 277 11.55 3.32 11.38
C ALA A 277 10.20 3.70 12.00
N GLU A 278 9.87 4.98 11.97
CA GLU A 278 8.60 5.50 12.47
C GLU A 278 7.44 5.19 11.53
N ARG A 279 6.23 5.05 12.08
CA ARG A 279 5.00 4.93 11.29
C ARG A 279 4.56 6.31 10.84
N LEU A 280 3.93 6.39 9.68
CA LEU A 280 3.32 7.64 9.25
C LEU A 280 2.15 8.00 10.17
N PRO A 281 1.95 9.30 10.47
CA PRO A 281 0.76 9.73 11.18
C PRO A 281 -0.49 9.44 10.33
N PRO A 282 -1.62 9.12 10.96
CA PRO A 282 -2.86 8.90 10.24
C PRO A 282 -3.32 10.19 9.55
N LEU A 283 -3.93 10.09 8.36
CA LEU A 283 -4.46 11.25 7.62
C LEU A 283 -5.63 11.91 8.34
N VAL A 284 -6.40 11.11 9.07
CA VAL A 284 -7.49 11.55 9.94
C VAL A 284 -7.25 10.99 11.34
N PRO A 285 -7.58 11.74 12.41
CA PRO A 285 -7.49 11.22 13.77
C PRO A 285 -8.25 9.89 13.92
N SER A 286 -7.76 9.04 14.82
CA SER A 286 -8.54 7.87 15.25
C SER A 286 -9.79 8.37 16.00
N PRO A 287 -10.92 7.66 15.89
CA PRO A 287 -12.11 8.01 16.64
C PRO A 287 -11.77 7.85 18.12
N SER A 288 -12.07 8.88 18.91
CA SER A 288 -11.98 8.89 20.37
C SER A 288 -13.02 7.97 21.00
#